data_AF-A0A9X9PQX1-F1
#
_entry.id   AF-A0A9X9PQX1-F1
#
_cell.length_a   1.000
_cell.length_b   1.000
_cell.length_c   1.000
_cell.angle_alpha   90.00
_cell.angle_beta   90.00
_cell.angle_gamma   90.00
#
_symmetry.space_group_name_H-M   'P 1'
#
loop_
_entity.id
_entity.type
_entity.pdbx_description
1 polymer ?
#
loop_
_entity_poly.entity_id
_entity_poly.type
_entity_poly.pdbx_seq_one_letter_code
_entity_poly.pdbx_strand_id
1 'polypeptide(L)' 'MKTRREWAEAHLNWTCEDCTSDLWTDETWVEDGRHSREWVTRSVRTFSIRRW' A
#
# COMPACT_ATOMS: atom_id res chain seq x y z
N MET A 1 -2.57 -20.77 -14.46
CA MET A 1 -2.31 -20.01 -13.22
C MET A 1 -0.83 -20.10 -12.92
N LYS A 2 -0.14 -18.97 -12.73
CA LYS A 2 1.24 -19.01 -12.24
C LYS A 2 1.22 -19.34 -10.75
N THR A 3 2.07 -20.26 -10.33
CA THR A 3 2.26 -20.59 -8.91
C THR A 3 3.10 -19.52 -8.23
N ARG A 4 3.06 -19.46 -6.89
CA ARG A 4 3.89 -18.51 -6.10
C ARG A 4 5.38 -18.60 -6.44
N ARG A 5 5.86 -19.82 -6.74
CA ARG A 5 7.26 -20.08 -7.09
C ARG A 5 7.63 -19.45 -8.42
N GLU A 6 6.83 -19.67 -9.46
CA GLU A 6 7.08 -19.11 -10.80
C GLU A 6 7.03 -17.58 -10.80
N TRP A 7 6.13 -16.99 -10.00
CA TRP A 7 6.08 -15.54 -9.84
C TRP A 7 7.37 -15.03 -9.18
N ALA A 8 7.80 -15.63 -8.06
CA ALA A 8 9.03 -15.22 -7.37
C ALA A 8 10.29 -15.38 -8.23
N GLU A 9 10.43 -16.49 -8.96
CA GLU A 9 11.57 -16.72 -9.86
C GLU A 9 11.64 -15.67 -10.99
N ALA A 10 10.50 -15.28 -11.56
CA ALA A 10 10.45 -14.27 -12.61
C ALA A 10 10.75 -12.84 -12.14
N HIS A 11 10.60 -12.56 -10.83
CA HIS A 11 10.70 -11.22 -10.25
C HIS A 11 11.89 -11.08 -9.29
N LEU A 12 12.80 -12.06 -9.30
CA LEU A 12 13.96 -12.11 -8.39
C LEU A 12 14.89 -10.89 -8.54
N ASN A 13 14.96 -10.32 -9.74
CA ASN A 13 15.84 -9.19 -10.07
C ASN A 13 15.09 -7.86 -10.15
N TRP A 14 13.88 -7.77 -9.62
CA TRP A 14 13.14 -6.50 -9.62
C TRP A 14 13.86 -5.44 -8.79
N THR A 15 13.93 -4.26 -9.40
CA THR A 15 14.44 -3.06 -8.76
C THR A 15 13.33 -2.37 -7.97
N CYS A 16 13.69 -1.38 -7.14
CA CYS A 16 12.71 -0.56 -6.43
C CYS A 16 11.78 0.17 -7.42
N GLU A 17 12.33 0.60 -8.55
CA GLU A 17 11.61 1.28 -9.62
C GLU A 17 10.52 0.39 -10.23
N ASP A 18 10.85 -0.87 -10.54
CA ASP A 18 9.90 -1.87 -11.07
C ASP A 18 8.73 -2.11 -10.10
N CYS A 19 9.01 -2.16 -8.79
CA CYS A 19 7.96 -2.31 -7.77
C CYS A 19 7.01 -1.10 -7.71
N THR A 20 7.51 0.11 -8.05
CA THR A 20 6.74 1.36 -7.95
C THR A 20 5.97 1.71 -9.21
N SER A 21 6.29 1.11 -10.37
CA SER A 21 5.48 1.25 -11.58
C SER A 21 4.16 0.47 -11.50
N ASP A 22 4.12 -0.56 -10.66
CA ASP A 22 2.95 -1.41 -10.54
C ASP A 22 1.88 -0.81 -9.63
N LEU A 23 0.66 -0.73 -10.17
CA LEU A 23 -0.52 -0.29 -9.42
C LEU A 23 -1.19 -1.49 -8.76
N TRP A 24 -1.02 -1.60 -7.45
CA TRP A 24 -1.66 -2.63 -6.64
C TRP A 24 -3.08 -2.23 -6.24
N THR A 25 -4.02 -3.15 -6.40
CA THR A 25 -5.40 -3.01 -5.93
C THR A 25 -5.73 -4.17 -5.01
N ASP A 26 -6.38 -3.88 -3.90
CA ASP A 26 -6.83 -4.88 -2.91
C ASP A 26 -8.21 -4.49 -2.40
N GLU A 27 -9.00 -5.48 -1.99
CA GLU A 27 -10.30 -5.27 -1.36
C GLU A 27 -10.17 -5.50 0.14
N THR A 28 -10.70 -4.58 0.93
CA THR A 28 -10.70 -4.71 2.38
C THR A 28 -12.10 -4.44 2.95
N TRP A 29 -12.43 -5.12 4.04
CA TRP A 29 -13.67 -4.87 4.76
C TRP A 29 -13.54 -3.56 5.53
N VAL A 30 -14.47 -2.66 5.28
CA VAL A 30 -14.62 -1.45 6.09
C VAL A 30 -15.50 -1.82 7.27
N GLU A 31 -14.89 -1.96 8.45
CA GLU A 31 -15.64 -2.11 9.69
C GLU A 31 -16.32 -0.78 10.06
N ASP A 32 -17.59 -0.83 10.47
CA ASP A 32 -18.43 0.33 10.79
C ASP A 32 -17.87 1.13 11.99
N GLY A 33 -16.90 1.99 11.71
CA GLY A 33 -16.52 3.15 12.52
C GLY A 33 -17.06 4.41 11.87
N ARG A 34 -17.48 5.39 12.67
CA ARG A 34 -18.05 6.67 12.18
C ARG A 34 -17.10 7.35 11.18
N HIS A 35 -17.37 7.19 9.88
CA HIS A 35 -16.68 7.91 8.82
C HIS A 35 -16.98 9.40 8.93
N SER A 36 -16.02 10.21 9.38
CA SER A 36 -15.98 11.60 8.96
C SER A 36 -15.69 11.57 7.45
N ARG A 37 -16.55 12.18 6.63
CA ARG A 37 -16.28 12.36 5.19
C ARG A 37 -15.17 13.40 5.00
N GLU A 38 -14.02 13.16 5.60
CA GLU A 38 -12.84 14.00 5.49
C GLU A 38 -11.97 13.45 4.37
N TRP A 39 -11.82 14.24 3.33
CA TRP A 39 -10.87 13.97 2.27
C TRP A 39 -9.45 14.13 2.84
N VAL A 40 -8.84 13.01 3.24
CA VAL A 40 -7.43 13.00 3.66
C VAL A 40 -6.57 13.10 2.42
N THR A 41 -6.25 14.31 2.01
CA THR A 41 -5.09 14.55 1.15
C THR A 41 -3.85 14.45 2.03
N ARG A 42 -2.91 13.57 1.68
CA ARG A 42 -1.64 13.38 2.40
C ARG A 42 -0.79 14.64 2.22
N SER A 43 -1.07 15.71 2.97
CA SER A 43 -0.13 16.83 3.11
C SER A 43 1.03 16.31 3.94
N VAL A 44 2.26 16.38 3.40
CA VAL A 44 3.48 16.08 4.15
C VAL A 44 3.65 17.19 5.19
N ARG A 45 2.93 17.08 6.31
CA ARG A 45 3.26 17.81 7.52
C ARG A 45 3.92 16.82 8.46
N THR A 46 5.19 17.07 8.71
CA THR A 46 6.01 16.42 9.74
C THR A 46 5.29 16.57 11.09
N PHE A 47 4.46 15.61 11.46
CA PHE A 47 3.90 15.54 12.80
C PHE A 47 4.91 14.82 13.69
N SER A 48 5.62 15.60 14.51
CA SER A 48 6.35 15.11 15.67
C SER A 48 5.37 14.37 16.58
N ILE A 49 5.53 13.05 16.67
CA ILE A 49 4.71 12.17 17.50
C ILE A 49 4.98 12.52 18.98
N ARG A 50 4.01 13.13 19.65
CA ARG A 50 3.96 13.12 21.12
C ARG A 50 3.45 11.75 21.56
N ARG A 51 4.36 10.97 22.15
CA ARG A 51 4.10 9.74 22.89
C ARG A 51 3.17 10.04 24.08
N TRP A 52 2.10 9.26 24.20
CA TRP A 52 1.56 8.88 25.51
C TRP A 52 2.08 7.48 25.81
#